data_AF-A0A4U8UZK9-F1
#
_entry.id   AF-A0A4U8UZK9-F1
#
_cell.length_a   1.000
_cell.length_b   1.000
_cell.length_c   1.000
_cell.angle_alpha   90.00
_cell.angle_beta   90.00
_cell.angle_gamma   90.00
#
_symmetry.space_group_name_H-M   'P 1'
#
loop_
_entity.id
_entity.type
_entity.pdbx_description
1 polymer ?
#
loop_
_entity_poly.entity_id
_entity_poly.type
_entity_poly.pdbx_seq_one_letter_code
_entity_poly.pdbx_strand_id
1 'polypeptide(L)'
;MKANIFGYLHLYDSLKLYSLAVRKVLNETNNNATMLNDGRLVWNAMRRMSFEGVVTTAGGATGTVNMDDLSDRAPLFAAFFIAPNRDKVLKMVSMESVLVPNCNGLKNLSGCYDLKMSDVMTGFWPSENGQMPLDEPYCGYRGQRCSYTLEIALLGSVVALIVSRSSSSAIAKRELWIRCPGASSTTTCA
;
A
#
# COMPACT_ATOMS: atom_id res chain seq x y z
N MET A 1 32.90 11.15 -17.11
CA MET A 1 31.47 11.16 -17.46
C MET A 1 30.93 9.75 -17.22
N LYS A 2 30.28 9.48 -16.08
CA LYS A 2 29.71 8.14 -15.80
C LYS A 2 28.49 7.98 -16.71
N ALA A 3 28.65 7.27 -17.83
CA ALA A 3 27.53 6.89 -18.69
C ALA A 3 26.54 6.07 -17.86
N ASN A 4 25.26 6.44 -17.89
CA ASN A 4 24.20 5.69 -17.22
C ASN A 4 24.00 4.35 -17.96
N ILE A 5 24.80 3.35 -17.59
CA ILE A 5 24.83 2.02 -18.21
C ILE A 5 23.42 1.41 -18.26
N PHE A 6 22.61 1.58 -17.21
CA PHE A 6 21.25 1.07 -17.15
C PHE A 6 20.34 1.67 -18.23
N GLY A 7 20.47 2.96 -18.52
CA GLY A 7 19.73 3.61 -19.60
C GLY A 7 20.05 2.99 -20.96
N TYR A 8 21.32 2.69 -21.23
CA TYR A 8 21.72 2.03 -22.48
C TYR A 8 21.20 0.60 -22.59
N LEU A 9 21.12 -0.13 -21.48
CA LEU A 9 20.58 -1.49 -21.48
C LEU A 9 19.09 -1.51 -21.80
N HIS A 10 18.31 -0.62 -21.19
CA HIS A 10 16.88 -0.52 -21.50
C HIS A 10 16.64 -0.03 -22.94
N LEU A 11 17.48 0.87 -23.45
CA LEU A 11 17.42 1.29 -24.85
C LEU A 11 17.73 0.12 -25.80
N TYR A 12 18.75 -0.68 -25.50
CA TYR A 12 19.06 -1.87 -26.28
C TYR A 12 17.89 -2.87 -26.28
N ASP A 13 17.30 -3.15 -25.10
CA ASP A 13 16.15 -4.04 -24.98
C ASP A 13 14.97 -3.53 -25.83
N SER A 14 14.73 -2.21 -25.86
CA SER A 14 13.67 -1.61 -26.67
C SER A 14 13.89 -1.76 -28.18
N LEU A 15 15.15 -1.65 -28.64
CA LEU A 15 15.50 -1.86 -30.04
C LEU A 15 15.34 -3.34 -30.42
N LYS A 16 15.76 -4.25 -29.53
CA LYS A 16 15.58 -5.69 -29.70
C LYS A 16 14.10 -6.06 -29.79
N LEU A 17 13.28 -5.55 -28.87
CA LEU A 17 11.82 -5.70 -28.89
C LEU A 17 11.24 -5.31 -30.27
N TYR A 18 11.58 -4.11 -30.75
CA TYR A 18 11.08 -3.61 -32.02
C TYR A 18 11.50 -4.51 -33.18
N SER A 19 12.77 -4.93 -33.24
CA SER A 19 13.26 -5.82 -34.30
C SER A 19 12.56 -7.19 -34.32
N LEU A 20 12.25 -7.73 -33.13
CA LEU A 20 11.53 -9.01 -33.00
C LEU A 20 10.07 -8.86 -33.42
N ALA A 21 9.42 -7.74 -33.07
CA ALA A 21 8.06 -7.45 -33.50
C ALA A 21 7.97 -7.27 -35.03
N VAL A 22 8.88 -6.50 -35.63
CA VAL A 22 8.97 -6.35 -37.09
C VAL A 22 9.18 -7.70 -37.77
N ARG A 23 10.07 -8.54 -37.24
CA ARG A 23 10.29 -9.89 -37.76
C ARG A 23 9.03 -10.76 -37.67
N LYS A 24 8.29 -10.68 -36.57
CA LYS A 24 7.03 -11.42 -36.38
C LYS A 24 5.99 -10.99 -37.42
N VAL A 25 5.83 -9.67 -37.61
CA VAL A 25 4.92 -9.10 -38.62
C VAL A 25 5.30 -9.53 -40.03
N LEU A 26 6.58 -9.47 -40.40
CA LEU A 26 7.03 -9.90 -41.74
C LEU A 26 6.77 -11.38 -41.98
N ASN A 27 6.95 -12.22 -40.95
CA ASN A 27 6.66 -13.64 -41.05
C ASN A 27 5.15 -13.92 -41.24
N GLU A 28 4.29 -13.18 -40.53
CA GLU A 28 2.82 -13.31 -40.65
C GLU A 28 2.29 -12.76 -41.99
N THR A 29 3.00 -11.83 -42.63
CA THR A 29 2.58 -11.13 -43.86
C THR A 29 3.29 -11.59 -45.12
N ASN A 30 3.94 -12.77 -45.11
CA ASN A 30 4.70 -13.31 -46.24
C ASN A 30 5.77 -12.32 -46.79
N ASN A 31 6.51 -11.65 -45.90
CA ASN A 31 7.58 -10.70 -46.21
C ASN A 31 7.13 -9.43 -46.96
N ASN A 32 5.86 -9.04 -46.86
CA ASN A 32 5.39 -7.79 -47.44
C ASN A 32 5.80 -6.58 -46.58
N ALA A 33 6.85 -5.87 -47.00
CA ALA A 33 7.39 -4.73 -46.27
C ALA A 33 6.43 -3.53 -46.16
N THR A 34 5.41 -3.44 -47.02
CA THR A 34 4.42 -2.34 -46.98
C THR A 34 3.55 -2.38 -45.72
N MET A 35 3.39 -3.57 -45.11
CA MET A 35 2.62 -3.76 -43.87
C MET A 35 3.30 -3.16 -42.63
N LEU A 36 4.62 -2.87 -42.71
CA LEU A 36 5.36 -2.24 -41.60
C LEU A 36 5.01 -0.77 -41.41
N ASN A 37 4.38 -0.12 -42.40
CA ASN A 37 3.91 1.25 -42.28
C ASN A 37 2.70 1.37 -41.35
N ASP A 38 2.01 0.25 -41.04
CA ASP A 38 0.95 0.22 -40.03
C ASP A 38 1.54 0.04 -38.63
N GLY A 39 1.69 1.15 -37.91
CA GLY A 39 2.21 1.16 -36.54
C GLY A 39 1.33 0.38 -35.55
N ARG A 40 0.02 0.25 -35.80
CA ARG A 40 -0.88 -0.51 -34.93
C ARG A 40 -0.62 -2.01 -35.02
N LEU A 41 -0.27 -2.48 -36.23
CA LEU A 41 0.06 -3.87 -36.47
C LEU A 41 1.37 -4.25 -35.75
N VAL A 42 2.41 -3.42 -35.88
CA VAL A 42 3.68 -3.60 -35.16
C VAL A 42 3.48 -3.52 -33.63
N TRP A 43 2.67 -2.57 -33.15
CA TRP A 43 2.32 -2.48 -31.73
C TRP A 43 1.57 -3.71 -31.22
N ASN A 44 0.62 -4.25 -31.98
CA ASN A 44 -0.06 -5.48 -31.63
C ASN A 44 0.88 -6.69 -31.59
N ALA A 45 1.91 -6.71 -32.44
CA ALA A 45 2.93 -7.75 -32.40
C ALA A 45 3.84 -7.66 -31.17
N MET A 46 4.03 -6.45 -30.60
CA MET A 46 4.80 -6.20 -29.37
C MET A 46 4.07 -6.62 -28.09
N ARG A 47 2.74 -6.74 -28.13
CA ARG A 47 1.94 -7.12 -26.96
C ARG A 47 2.23 -8.56 -26.54
N ARG A 48 2.32 -8.79 -25.23
CA ARG A 48 2.50 -10.13 -24.62
C ARG A 48 3.72 -10.91 -25.12
N MET A 49 4.73 -10.22 -25.65
CA MET A 49 5.97 -10.88 -26.04
C MET A 49 6.95 -10.96 -24.87
N SER A 50 7.68 -12.06 -24.79
CA SER A 50 8.77 -12.25 -23.84
C SER A 50 10.06 -12.52 -24.59
N PHE A 51 11.15 -11.93 -24.15
CA PHE A 51 12.48 -12.18 -24.70
C PHE A 51 13.56 -11.95 -23.65
N GLU A 52 14.68 -12.62 -23.83
CA GLU A 52 15.85 -12.43 -22.97
C GLU A 52 16.49 -11.06 -23.23
N GLY A 53 16.65 -10.25 -22.19
CA GLY A 53 17.34 -8.96 -22.25
C GLY A 53 18.85 -9.09 -22.46
N VAL A 54 19.57 -7.98 -22.35
CA VAL A 54 21.04 -7.98 -22.43
C VAL A 54 21.66 -8.81 -21.31
N VAL A 55 22.44 -9.82 -21.70
CA VAL A 55 23.31 -10.59 -20.81
C VAL A 55 24.73 -10.06 -20.97
N THR A 56 25.22 -9.35 -19.96
CA THR A 56 26.63 -8.90 -19.94
C THR A 56 27.52 -9.99 -19.34
N THR A 57 28.80 -10.02 -19.72
CA THR A 57 29.83 -10.93 -19.17
C THR A 57 30.02 -10.78 -17.65
N ALA A 58 29.46 -9.74 -17.02
CA ALA A 58 29.45 -9.54 -15.58
C ALA A 58 28.23 -10.18 -14.86
N GLY A 59 27.41 -10.97 -15.57
CA GLY A 59 26.13 -11.48 -15.08
C GLY A 59 24.97 -10.62 -15.56
N GLY A 60 23.83 -11.27 -15.85
CA GLY A 60 22.67 -10.69 -16.56
C GLY A 60 22.23 -9.34 -16.00
N ALA A 61 22.02 -8.35 -16.88
CA ALA A 61 21.91 -6.98 -16.43
C ALA A 61 20.48 -6.41 -16.49
N THR A 62 19.57 -7.00 -17.27
CA THR A 62 18.13 -6.64 -17.27
C THR A 62 17.15 -7.81 -17.11
N GLY A 63 17.61 -9.06 -17.15
CA GLY A 63 16.77 -10.26 -17.02
C GLY A 63 15.83 -10.48 -18.22
N THR A 64 14.87 -11.39 -18.08
CA THR A 64 13.82 -11.61 -19.08
C THR A 64 12.90 -10.39 -19.15
N VAL A 65 12.68 -9.86 -20.34
CA VAL A 65 11.78 -8.74 -20.61
C VAL A 65 10.43 -9.32 -21.00
N ASN A 66 9.43 -9.13 -20.14
CA ASN A 66 8.05 -9.50 -20.42
C ASN A 66 7.27 -8.24 -20.76
N MET A 67 6.58 -8.25 -21.90
CA MET A 67 5.68 -7.18 -22.31
C MET A 67 4.24 -7.54 -21.95
N ASP A 68 3.48 -6.53 -21.57
CA ASP A 68 2.10 -6.64 -21.19
C ASP A 68 1.16 -6.53 -22.40
N ASP A 69 -0.15 -6.62 -22.18
CA ASP A 69 -1.20 -6.45 -23.18
C ASP A 69 -1.28 -5.02 -23.72
N LEU A 70 -0.74 -4.03 -23.01
CA LEU A 70 -0.59 -2.65 -23.47
C LEU A 70 0.77 -2.38 -24.16
N SER A 71 1.62 -3.40 -24.30
CA SER A 71 3.03 -3.26 -24.70
C SER A 71 3.87 -2.43 -23.72
N ASP A 72 3.52 -2.48 -22.44
CA ASP A 72 4.36 -1.97 -21.36
C ASP A 72 5.25 -3.09 -20.80
N ARG A 73 6.46 -2.75 -20.39
CA ARG A 73 7.38 -3.72 -19.78
C ARG A 73 6.90 -4.06 -18.37
N ALA A 74 6.70 -5.35 -18.10
CA ALA A 74 6.37 -5.85 -16.79
C ALA A 74 7.53 -5.52 -15.81
N PRO A 75 7.24 -4.86 -14.67
CA PRO A 75 8.28 -4.34 -13.82
C PRO A 75 8.88 -5.41 -12.91
N LEU A 76 10.19 -5.32 -12.70
CA LEU A 76 10.91 -6.07 -11.68
C LEU A 76 11.34 -5.07 -10.60
N PHE A 77 10.75 -5.17 -9.41
CA PHE A 77 11.10 -4.30 -8.30
C PHE A 77 11.92 -5.04 -7.25
N ALA A 78 12.79 -4.30 -6.58
CA ALA A 78 13.50 -4.78 -5.41
C ALA A 78 13.41 -3.72 -4.33
N ALA A 79 13.09 -4.15 -3.12
CA ALA A 79 13.11 -3.28 -1.96
C ALA A 79 14.42 -3.52 -1.20
N PHE A 80 15.00 -2.44 -0.70
CA PHE A 80 16.29 -2.46 -0.03
C PHE A 80 16.16 -1.90 1.38
N PHE A 81 16.87 -2.54 2.31
CA PHE A 81 16.98 -2.14 3.70
C PHE A 81 18.36 -1.55 3.98
N ILE A 82 18.38 -0.41 4.65
CA ILE A 82 19.60 0.27 5.09
C ILE A 82 19.68 0.08 6.61
N ALA A 83 20.61 -0.77 7.05
CA ALA A 83 20.81 -1.01 8.47
C ALA A 83 21.60 0.15 9.11
N PRO A 84 21.20 0.65 10.29
CA PRO A 84 21.92 1.76 10.95
C PRO A 84 23.36 1.39 11.34
N ASN A 85 23.63 0.10 11.58
CA ASN A 85 24.92 -0.40 12.06
C ASN A 85 25.77 -1.05 10.96
N ARG A 86 25.36 -0.97 9.69
CA ARG A 86 26.12 -1.56 8.57
C ARG A 86 26.08 -0.63 7.37
N ASP A 87 27.25 -0.33 6.80
CA ASP A 87 27.39 0.51 5.59
C ASP A 87 26.98 -0.19 4.28
N LYS A 88 26.29 -1.33 4.37
CA LYS A 88 25.86 -2.12 3.20
C LYS A 88 24.35 -2.10 3.07
N VAL A 89 23.88 -1.72 1.89
CA VAL A 89 22.48 -1.83 1.48
C VAL A 89 22.16 -3.30 1.24
N LEU A 90 21.13 -3.80 1.91
CA LEU A 90 20.72 -5.21 1.82
C LEU A 90 19.40 -5.31 1.06
N LYS A 91 19.29 -6.25 0.12
CA LYS A 91 18.02 -6.50 -0.59
C LYS A 91 17.09 -7.27 0.35
N MET A 92 15.93 -6.69 0.68
CA MET A 92 14.97 -7.29 1.60
C MET A 92 13.84 -8.04 0.90
N VAL A 93 13.33 -7.50 -0.21
CA VAL A 93 12.21 -8.08 -0.96
C VAL A 93 12.54 -8.03 -2.44
N SER A 94 12.27 -9.13 -3.15
CA SER A 94 12.24 -9.18 -4.61
C SER A 94 10.79 -9.30 -5.06
N MET A 95 10.36 -8.40 -5.94
CA MET A 95 9.01 -8.41 -6.51
C MET A 95 9.11 -8.74 -7.99
N GLU A 96 8.56 -9.88 -8.37
CA GLU A 96 8.54 -10.37 -9.74
C GLU A 96 7.14 -10.21 -10.33
N SER A 97 7.06 -9.70 -11.55
CA SER A 97 5.80 -9.58 -12.27
C SER A 97 5.36 -10.92 -12.86
N VAL A 98 4.13 -11.33 -12.59
CA VAL A 98 3.48 -12.52 -13.15
C VAL A 98 2.32 -12.06 -14.04
N LEU A 99 2.27 -12.54 -15.28
CA LEU A 99 1.20 -12.18 -16.21
C LEU A 99 -0.13 -12.81 -15.78
N VAL A 100 -1.19 -12.00 -15.75
CA VAL A 100 -2.54 -12.45 -15.39
C VAL A 100 -3.18 -13.13 -16.61
N PRO A 101 -3.59 -14.41 -16.51
CA PRO A 101 -4.24 -15.10 -17.62
C PRO A 101 -5.60 -14.46 -17.94
N ASN A 102 -5.95 -14.41 -19.23
CA ASN A 102 -7.24 -13.88 -19.72
C ASN A 102 -7.53 -12.40 -19.39
N CYS A 103 -6.52 -11.62 -19.03
CA CYS A 103 -6.69 -10.17 -18.87
C CYS A 103 -6.80 -9.46 -20.24
N ASN A 104 -7.52 -8.34 -20.29
CA ASN A 104 -7.65 -7.48 -21.47
C ASN A 104 -7.34 -6.03 -21.07
N GLY A 105 -6.10 -5.62 -21.29
CA GLY A 105 -5.60 -4.30 -20.91
C GLY A 105 -6.20 -3.18 -21.76
N LEU A 106 -6.67 -3.48 -22.97
CA LEU A 106 -7.27 -2.47 -23.86
C LEU A 106 -8.67 -2.03 -23.39
N LYS A 107 -9.42 -2.91 -22.72
CA LYS A 107 -10.75 -2.57 -22.17
C LYS A 107 -10.65 -1.82 -20.86
N ASN A 108 -9.75 -2.27 -19.98
CA ASN A 108 -9.64 -1.75 -18.61
C ASN A 108 -8.62 -0.63 -18.48
N LEU A 109 -7.80 -0.38 -19.51
CA LEU A 109 -6.69 0.58 -19.50
C LEU A 109 -5.72 0.33 -18.34
N SER A 110 -5.61 -0.92 -17.92
CA SER A 110 -4.78 -1.37 -16.81
C SER A 110 -3.77 -2.41 -17.29
N GLY A 111 -2.64 -2.50 -16.61
CA GLY A 111 -1.68 -3.56 -16.86
C GLY A 111 -2.24 -4.94 -16.49
N CYS A 112 -1.82 -5.99 -17.20
CA CYS A 112 -2.15 -7.39 -16.97
C CYS A 112 -1.01 -8.15 -16.28
N TYR A 113 -0.47 -7.58 -15.19
CA TYR A 113 0.52 -8.24 -14.35
C TYR A 113 0.17 -8.08 -12.86
N ASP A 114 0.49 -9.11 -12.09
CA ASP A 114 0.50 -9.08 -10.63
C ASP A 114 1.94 -9.13 -10.11
N LEU A 115 2.18 -8.51 -8.96
CA LEU A 115 3.49 -8.53 -8.31
C LEU A 115 3.54 -9.66 -7.27
N LYS A 116 4.32 -10.69 -7.57
CA LYS A 116 4.65 -11.73 -6.60
C LYS A 116 5.84 -11.27 -5.77
N MET A 117 5.57 -10.98 -4.49
CA MET A 117 6.59 -10.59 -3.53
C MET A 117 7.29 -11.85 -2.97
N SER A 118 8.60 -11.79 -2.85
CA SER A 118 9.43 -12.81 -2.22
C SER A 118 10.36 -12.15 -1.21
N ASP A 119 10.27 -12.59 0.05
CA ASP A 119 11.12 -12.09 1.11
C ASP A 119 12.50 -12.73 1.01
N VAL A 120 13.50 -11.88 0.79
CA VAL A 120 14.93 -12.26 0.75
C VAL A 120 15.54 -12.16 2.15
N MET A 121 15.00 -11.28 3.00
CA MET A 121 15.41 -11.11 4.39
C MET A 121 14.20 -10.95 5.30
N THR A 122 14.28 -11.53 6.50
CA THR A 122 13.28 -11.41 7.57
C THR A 122 13.90 -10.73 8.80
N GLY A 123 13.07 -10.25 9.73
CA GLY A 123 13.56 -9.69 11.00
C GLY A 123 14.18 -8.29 10.91
N PHE A 124 13.98 -7.56 9.81
CA PHE A 124 14.54 -6.21 9.61
C PHE A 124 13.67 -5.10 10.22
N TRP A 125 12.43 -5.40 10.61
CA TRP A 125 11.55 -4.42 11.22
C TRP A 125 12.00 -4.11 12.66
N PRO A 126 11.89 -2.86 13.11
CA PRO A 126 12.32 -2.44 14.46
C PRO A 126 11.35 -2.90 15.57
N SER A 127 10.53 -3.92 15.32
CA SER A 127 9.67 -4.53 16.34
C SER A 127 10.46 -5.55 17.16
N GLU A 128 10.00 -5.81 18.39
CA GLU A 128 10.64 -6.75 19.31
C GLU A 128 10.80 -8.17 18.71
N ASN A 129 9.86 -8.56 17.86
CA ASN A 129 9.84 -9.85 17.16
C ASN A 129 10.37 -9.77 15.71
N GLY A 130 10.83 -8.60 15.25
CA GLY A 130 11.29 -8.39 13.87
C GLY A 130 10.20 -8.50 12.79
N GLN A 131 8.93 -8.50 13.20
CA GLN A 131 7.75 -8.56 12.33
C GLN A 131 7.35 -7.19 11.78
N MET A 132 6.70 -7.21 10.62
CA MET A 132 6.12 -6.03 9.99
C MET A 132 5.12 -5.37 10.96
N PRO A 133 5.20 -4.05 11.18
CA PRO A 133 4.22 -3.36 11.99
C PRO A 133 2.84 -3.42 11.34
N LEU A 134 1.80 -3.29 12.16
CA LEU A 134 0.42 -3.23 11.67
C LEU A 134 0.21 -1.94 10.85
N ASP A 135 -0.52 -2.06 9.74
CA ASP A 135 -0.88 -0.91 8.88
C ASP A 135 -1.81 0.10 9.58
N GLU A 136 -2.61 -0.36 10.55
CA GLU A 136 -3.44 0.46 11.43
C GLU A 136 -3.03 0.20 12.89
N PRO A 137 -2.86 1.23 13.73
CA PRO A 137 -2.64 1.01 15.16
C PRO A 137 -3.83 0.27 15.78
N TYR A 138 -3.59 -0.48 16.86
CA TYR A 138 -4.61 -1.32 17.52
C TYR A 138 -5.92 -0.58 17.85
N CYS A 139 -5.82 0.67 18.27
CA CYS A 139 -6.97 1.50 18.67
C CYS A 139 -7.58 2.32 17.51
N GLY A 140 -7.07 2.15 16.29
CA GLY A 140 -7.33 3.04 15.15
C GLY A 140 -6.63 4.39 15.30
N TYR A 141 -6.44 5.09 14.18
CA TYR A 141 -5.67 6.34 14.14
C TYR A 141 -6.22 7.45 15.06
N ARG A 142 -7.51 7.41 15.38
CA ARG A 142 -8.20 8.39 16.23
C ARG A 142 -8.78 7.78 17.50
N GLY A 143 -8.36 6.56 17.87
CA GLY A 143 -8.94 5.87 19.02
C GLY A 143 -10.33 5.25 18.77
N GLN A 144 -10.87 5.38 17.56
CA GLN A 144 -12.23 4.97 17.19
C GLN A 144 -12.56 3.48 17.41
N ARG A 145 -11.55 2.61 17.50
CA ARG A 145 -11.76 1.17 17.72
C ARG A 145 -11.69 0.77 19.19
N CYS A 146 -11.24 1.65 20.09
CA CYS A 146 -11.23 1.36 21.51
C CYS A 146 -12.61 1.56 22.13
N SER A 147 -12.99 0.62 23.00
CA SER A 147 -14.23 0.72 23.76
C SER A 147 -14.04 1.65 24.96
N TYR A 148 -14.53 2.89 24.84
CA TYR A 148 -14.55 3.87 25.94
C TYR A 148 -15.76 3.71 26.89
N THR A 149 -16.54 2.65 26.74
CA THR A 149 -17.78 2.42 27.51
C THR A 149 -17.55 2.43 29.02
N LEU A 150 -16.43 1.87 29.50
CA LEU A 150 -16.10 1.83 30.92
C LEU A 150 -15.75 3.21 31.46
N GLU A 151 -14.97 4.00 30.73
CA GLU A 151 -14.61 5.37 31.10
C GLU A 151 -15.84 6.29 31.11
N ILE A 152 -16.70 6.18 30.09
CA ILE A 152 -17.95 6.93 29.97
C ILE A 152 -18.93 6.53 31.09
N ALA A 153 -19.04 5.24 31.40
CA ALA A 153 -19.92 4.77 32.47
C ALA A 153 -19.47 5.25 33.86
N LEU A 154 -18.16 5.22 34.13
CA LEU A 154 -17.61 5.74 35.38
C LEU A 154 -17.85 7.25 35.52
N LEU A 155 -17.51 8.05 34.49
CA LEU A 155 -17.77 9.48 34.49
C LEU A 155 -19.27 9.79 34.64
N GLY A 156 -20.13 9.07 33.93
CA GLY A 156 -21.59 9.22 34.03
C GLY A 156 -22.12 8.93 35.43
N SER A 157 -21.65 7.85 36.08
CA SER A 157 -22.06 7.49 37.44
C SER A 157 -21.66 8.54 38.49
N VAL A 158 -20.45 9.11 38.36
CA VAL A 158 -19.97 10.18 39.27
C VAL A 158 -20.81 11.44 39.12
N VAL A 159 -21.10 11.86 37.88
CA VAL A 159 -21.94 13.03 37.62
C VAL A 159 -23.36 12.83 38.17
N ALA A 160 -23.96 11.64 37.99
CA ALA A 160 -25.28 11.32 38.51
C ALA A 160 -25.34 11.38 40.06
N LEU A 161 -24.30 10.92 40.75
CA LEU A 161 -24.20 11.01 42.21
C LEU A 161 -24.08 12.45 42.72
N ILE A 162 -23.39 13.32 41.99
CA ILE A 162 -23.27 14.74 42.34
C ILE A 162 -24.63 15.45 42.18
N VAL A 163 -25.30 15.22 41.05
CA VAL A 163 -26.60 15.86 40.74
C VAL A 163 -27.71 15.38 41.69
N SER A 164 -27.72 14.10 42.07
CA SER A 164 -28.70 13.58 43.04
C SER A 164 -28.48 14.17 44.43
N ARG A 165 -27.23 14.29 44.91
CA ARG A 165 -26.93 14.95 46.19
C ARG A 165 -27.33 16.42 46.22
N SER A 166 -27.09 17.18 45.15
CA SER A 166 -27.51 18.58 45.08
C SER A 166 -29.03 18.72 45.06
N SER A 167 -29.72 17.83 44.34
CA SER A 167 -31.19 17.81 44.26
C SER A 167 -31.83 17.45 45.60
N SER A 168 -31.33 16.43 46.30
CA SER A 168 -31.81 16.07 47.64
C SER A 168 -31.56 17.19 48.67
N SER A 169 -30.42 17.87 48.60
CA SER A 169 -30.14 19.04 49.46
C SER A 169 -31.07 20.23 49.15
N ALA A 170 -31.36 20.47 47.87
CA ALA A 170 -32.29 21.53 47.44
C ALA A 170 -33.74 21.22 47.84
N ILE A 171 -34.19 19.97 47.69
CA ILE A 171 -35.52 19.51 48.10
C ILE A 171 -35.65 19.57 49.63
N ALA A 172 -34.66 19.09 50.38
CA ALA A 172 -34.68 19.17 51.85
C ALA A 172 -34.73 20.63 52.33
N LYS A 173 -33.98 21.55 51.71
CA LYS A 173 -34.05 22.99 52.02
C LYS A 173 -35.42 23.60 51.67
N ARG A 174 -36.03 23.19 50.56
CA ARG A 174 -37.36 23.68 50.13
C ARG A 174 -38.48 23.20 51.05
N GLU A 175 -38.46 21.92 51.45
CA GLU A 175 -39.41 21.37 52.43
C GLU A 175 -39.26 22.04 53.80
N LEU A 176 -38.01 22.31 54.24
CA LEU A 176 -37.76 23.04 55.49
C LEU A 176 -38.29 24.49 55.43
N TRP A 177 -38.12 25.17 54.29
CA TRP A 177 -38.63 26.54 54.07
C TRP A 177 -40.16 26.62 54.02
N ILE A 178 -40.82 25.62 53.42
CA ILE A 178 -42.29 25.52 53.39
C ILE A 178 -42.84 25.27 54.80
N ARG A 179 -42.16 24.45 55.61
CA ARG A 179 -42.63 24.07 56.93
C ARG A 179 -42.30 25.09 58.03
N CYS A 180 -41.23 25.87 57.86
CA CYS A 180 -40.77 26.89 58.80
C CYS A 180 -40.21 28.11 58.04
N PRO A 181 -41.03 29.13 57.71
CA PRO A 181 -40.53 30.32 57.03
C PRO A 181 -39.62 31.13 57.98
N GLY A 182 -38.33 31.21 57.65
CA GLY A 182 -37.33 32.03 58.37
C GLY A 182 -36.29 31.28 59.21
N ALA A 183 -36.27 29.94 59.22
CA ALA A 183 -35.28 29.16 59.95
C ALA A 183 -33.95 29.00 59.18
N SER A 184 -32.82 29.25 59.85
CA SER A 184 -31.47 28.94 59.33
C SER A 184 -31.07 27.50 59.69
N SER A 185 -30.14 26.92 58.92
CA SER A 185 -29.87 25.47 58.77
C SER A 185 -29.44 24.68 60.02
N THR A 186 -29.50 25.27 61.22
CA THR A 186 -29.05 24.66 62.48
C THR A 186 -30.10 24.59 63.58
N THR A 187 -31.36 24.94 63.29
CA THR A 187 -32.43 24.90 64.30
C THR A 187 -33.52 23.92 63.91
N THR A 188 -33.73 22.88 64.74
CA THR A 188 -34.87 21.98 64.64
C THR A 188 -36.17 22.76 64.83
N CYS A 189 -37.10 22.64 63.88
CA CYS A 189 -38.47 23.11 64.06
C CYS A 189 -39.07 22.40 65.28
N ALA A 190 -39.57 23.17 66.23
CA ALA A 190 -40.32 22.66 67.38
C ALA A 190 -41.69 22.13 66.93
#